data_AF-A0A839RUX8-F1
#
_entry.id   AF-A0A839RUX8-F1
#
_cell.length_a   1.000
_cell.length_b   1.000
_cell.length_c   1.000
_cell.angle_alpha   90.00
_cell.angle_beta   90.00
_cell.angle_gamma   90.00
#
_symmetry.space_group_name_H-M   'P 1'
#
loop_
_entity.id
_entity.type
_entity.pdbx_description
1 polymer ?
#
loop_
_entity_poly.entity_id
_entity_poly.type
_entity_poly.pdbx_seq_one_letter_code
_entity_poly.pdbx_strand_id
1 'polypeptide(L)'
;MNQGRRRQWSLRARIGALAWMVLFAGMHVYWELGGTIGFGDAEKTTPEVGSMGTVALTIAILLAFSIGLGLIVLSMRPDQHRPPAWVMTAYSAIASIMLCARGMSGLIDTWLRETGLADRGISGLTYQQIYGVADPNTETLWASHLMDINFIAGGILFGLLFITRDRARAAPREARATHSTH
;
A
#
# COMPACT_ATOMS: atom_id res chain seq x y z
N MET A 1 -0.81 27.85 10.27
CA MET A 1 -1.32 27.20 9.03
C MET A 1 -2.85 27.33 8.98
N ASN A 2 -3.37 28.14 8.04
CA ASN A 2 -4.81 28.48 7.93
C ASN A 2 -5.73 27.23 7.84
N GLN A 3 -6.90 27.30 8.48
CA GLN A 3 -7.91 26.22 8.46
C GLN A 3 -8.31 25.80 7.04
N GLY A 4 -8.47 26.76 6.11
CA GLY A 4 -8.77 26.47 4.70
C GLY A 4 -7.69 25.64 4.02
N ARG A 5 -6.41 25.93 4.31
CA ARG A 5 -5.27 25.15 3.79
C ARG A 5 -5.34 23.71 4.33
N ARG A 6 -5.51 23.51 5.65
CA ARG A 6 -5.64 22.16 6.26
C ARG A 6 -6.74 21.31 5.62
N ARG A 7 -7.90 21.92 5.33
CA ARG A 7 -9.04 21.24 4.70
C ARG A 7 -8.74 20.78 3.27
N GLN A 8 -8.08 21.64 2.48
CA GLN A 8 -7.64 21.30 1.12
C GLN A 8 -6.58 20.19 1.10
N TRP A 9 -5.60 20.21 2.00
CA TRP A 9 -4.59 19.15 2.12
C TRP A 9 -5.22 17.80 2.47
N SER A 10 -6.19 17.77 3.40
CA SER A 10 -6.90 16.54 3.75
C SER A 10 -7.69 15.98 2.57
N LEU A 11 -8.34 16.84 1.78
CA LEU A 11 -9.08 16.40 0.60
C LEU A 11 -8.15 15.84 -0.48
N ARG A 12 -7.04 16.53 -0.78
CA ARG A 12 -6.03 16.06 -1.75
C ARG A 12 -5.44 14.72 -1.36
N ALA A 13 -5.10 14.53 -0.09
CA ALA A 13 -4.57 13.26 0.41
C ALA A 13 -5.59 12.11 0.26
N ARG A 14 -6.89 12.37 0.54
CA ARG A 14 -7.94 11.37 0.35
C ARG A 14 -8.16 11.03 -1.12
N ILE A 15 -8.17 12.03 -2.00
CA ILE A 15 -8.33 11.82 -3.45
C ILE A 15 -7.12 11.05 -3.98
N GLY A 16 -5.91 11.43 -3.60
CA GLY A 16 -4.68 10.73 -3.98
C GLY A 16 -4.69 9.27 -3.53
N ALA A 17 -5.04 9.01 -2.26
CA ALA A 17 -5.15 7.64 -1.75
C ALA A 17 -6.25 6.83 -2.45
N LEU A 18 -7.39 7.43 -2.78
CA LEU A 18 -8.46 6.77 -3.53
C LEU A 18 -8.03 6.44 -4.96
N ALA A 19 -7.45 7.41 -5.67
CA ALA A 19 -6.98 7.21 -7.04
C ALA A 19 -5.90 6.13 -7.10
N TRP A 20 -4.91 6.20 -6.19
CA TRP A 20 -3.90 5.16 -6.04
C TRP A 20 -4.53 3.80 -5.77
N MET A 21 -5.48 3.70 -4.82
CA MET A 21 -6.14 2.45 -4.47
C MET A 21 -6.88 1.82 -5.67
N VAL A 22 -7.62 2.62 -6.43
CA VAL A 22 -8.36 2.12 -7.62
C VAL A 22 -7.40 1.63 -8.69
N LEU A 23 -6.37 2.42 -9.02
CA LEU A 23 -5.38 2.04 -10.04
C LEU A 23 -4.59 0.80 -9.62
N PHE A 24 -4.11 0.79 -8.37
CA PHE A 24 -3.36 -0.31 -7.79
C PHE A 24 -4.20 -1.59 -7.81
N ALA A 25 -5.44 -1.53 -7.32
CA ALA A 25 -6.31 -2.71 -7.24
C ALA A 25 -6.69 -3.23 -8.63
N GLY A 26 -7.02 -2.34 -9.57
CA GLY A 26 -7.32 -2.73 -10.94
C GLY A 26 -6.15 -3.46 -11.60
N MET A 27 -4.93 -2.92 -11.44
CA MET A 27 -3.73 -3.53 -11.99
C MET A 27 -3.38 -4.86 -11.30
N HIS A 28 -3.48 -4.93 -9.97
CA HIS A 28 -3.22 -6.18 -9.24
C HIS A 28 -4.20 -7.28 -9.62
N VAL A 29 -5.50 -6.97 -9.71
CA VAL A 29 -6.50 -7.96 -10.16
C VAL A 29 -6.19 -8.44 -11.57
N TYR A 30 -5.78 -7.55 -12.48
CA TYR A 30 -5.36 -7.94 -13.83
C TYR A 30 -4.18 -8.93 -13.81
N TRP A 31 -3.15 -8.66 -13.01
CA TRP A 31 -1.98 -9.54 -12.86
C TRP A 31 -2.31 -10.86 -12.15
N GLU A 32 -3.17 -10.86 -11.13
CA GLU A 32 -3.65 -12.08 -10.45
C GLU A 32 -4.46 -12.98 -11.39
N LEU A 33 -5.12 -12.41 -12.40
CA LEU A 33 -5.84 -13.15 -13.44
C LEU A 33 -4.94 -13.64 -14.59
N GLY A 34 -3.62 -13.53 -14.45
CA GLY A 34 -2.64 -14.00 -15.44
C GLY A 34 -2.25 -12.97 -16.49
N GLY A 35 -2.63 -11.70 -16.30
CA GLY A 35 -2.17 -10.62 -17.16
C GLY A 35 -0.68 -10.33 -16.98
N THR A 36 0.02 -9.95 -18.04
CA THR A 36 1.47 -9.65 -18.03
C THR A 36 1.82 -8.27 -18.59
N ILE A 37 0.81 -7.43 -18.86
CA ILE A 37 1.05 -6.07 -19.37
C ILE A 37 1.91 -5.30 -18.37
N GLY A 38 2.97 -4.68 -18.90
CA GLY A 38 3.92 -3.88 -18.12
C GLY A 38 4.99 -4.71 -17.41
N PHE A 39 5.08 -6.01 -17.67
CA PHE A 39 6.01 -6.96 -17.02
C PHE A 39 6.97 -7.65 -18.00
N GLY A 40 7.47 -6.91 -19.00
CA GLY A 40 8.53 -7.38 -19.90
C GLY A 40 8.29 -8.77 -20.49
N ASP A 41 9.25 -9.67 -20.28
CA ASP A 41 9.23 -11.07 -20.71
C ASP A 41 8.72 -12.06 -19.64
N ALA A 42 8.12 -11.59 -18.56
CA ALA A 42 7.54 -12.47 -17.55
C ALA A 42 6.39 -13.31 -18.13
N GLU A 43 6.46 -14.62 -17.95
CA GLU A 43 5.37 -15.55 -18.29
C GLU A 43 4.24 -15.49 -17.27
N LYS A 44 4.55 -15.09 -16.03
CA LYS A 44 3.61 -14.90 -14.93
C LYS A 44 4.05 -13.77 -14.01
N THR A 45 3.09 -13.14 -13.36
CA THR A 45 3.31 -12.04 -12.40
C THR A 45 3.05 -12.44 -10.95
N THR A 46 2.57 -13.65 -10.74
CA THR A 46 2.29 -14.22 -9.42
C THR A 46 3.14 -15.48 -9.22
N PRO A 47 3.85 -15.59 -8.08
CA PRO A 47 4.70 -16.75 -7.84
C PRO A 47 3.87 -18.04 -7.74
N GLU A 48 4.36 -19.12 -8.34
CA GLU A 48 3.77 -20.45 -8.14
C GLU A 48 4.16 -21.00 -6.76
N VAL A 49 3.29 -20.80 -5.79
CA VAL A 49 3.43 -21.36 -4.46
C VAL A 49 2.12 -22.06 -4.09
N GLY A 50 2.01 -23.33 -4.48
CA GLY A 50 0.82 -24.19 -4.29
C GLY A 50 0.55 -24.63 -2.85
N SER A 51 0.74 -23.75 -1.86
CA SER A 51 0.50 -24.04 -0.46
C SER A 51 -0.83 -23.43 0.02
N MET A 52 -1.51 -24.10 0.96
CA MET A 52 -2.69 -23.55 1.65
C MET A 52 -2.39 -22.18 2.28
N GLY A 53 -1.14 -21.95 2.71
CA GLY A 53 -0.68 -20.68 3.25
C GLY A 53 -0.72 -19.53 2.24
N THR A 54 -0.38 -19.80 0.98
CA THR A 54 -0.45 -18.80 -0.11
C THR A 54 -1.90 -18.39 -0.38
N VAL A 55 -2.80 -19.37 -0.44
CA VAL A 55 -4.23 -19.10 -0.66
C VAL A 55 -4.78 -18.25 0.49
N ALA A 56 -4.47 -18.61 1.74
CA ALA A 56 -4.88 -17.84 2.90
C ALA A 56 -4.31 -16.41 2.89
N LEU A 57 -3.03 -16.24 2.52
CA LEU A 57 -2.39 -14.93 2.38
C LEU A 57 -3.06 -14.09 1.29
N THR A 58 -3.35 -14.69 0.14
CA THR A 58 -4.02 -14.03 -0.99
C THR A 58 -5.41 -13.53 -0.57
N ILE A 59 -6.20 -14.38 0.08
CA ILE A 59 -7.51 -14.02 0.64
C ILE A 59 -7.36 -12.87 1.65
N ALA A 60 -6.38 -12.96 2.56
CA ALA A 60 -6.14 -11.91 3.55
C ALA A 60 -5.78 -10.57 2.90
N ILE A 61 -4.95 -10.56 1.85
CA ILE A 61 -4.60 -9.37 1.08
C ILE A 61 -5.84 -8.80 0.39
N LEU A 62 -6.64 -9.63 -0.29
CA LEU A 62 -7.87 -9.20 -0.96
C LEU A 62 -8.89 -8.60 0.03
N LEU A 63 -9.03 -9.20 1.21
CA LEU A 63 -9.88 -8.67 2.28
C LEU A 63 -9.35 -7.33 2.81
N ALA A 64 -8.06 -7.23 3.09
CA ALA A 64 -7.43 -6.00 3.57
C ALA A 64 -7.58 -4.86 2.54
N PHE A 65 -7.47 -5.17 1.25
CA PHE A 65 -7.73 -4.25 0.14
C PHE A 65 -9.19 -3.83 0.08
N SER A 66 -10.12 -4.78 0.14
CA SER A 66 -11.56 -4.51 0.07
C SER A 66 -12.03 -3.63 1.23
N ILE A 67 -11.54 -3.93 2.45
CA ILE A 67 -11.79 -3.11 3.64
C ILE A 67 -11.21 -1.71 3.44
N GLY A 68 -9.99 -1.60 2.91
CA GLY A 68 -9.34 -0.32 2.62
C GLY A 68 -10.11 0.56 1.66
N LEU A 69 -10.53 -0.03 0.53
CA LEU A 69 -11.35 0.63 -0.47
C LEU A 69 -12.68 1.10 0.14
N GLY A 70 -13.35 0.24 0.90
CA GLY A 70 -14.57 0.60 1.63
C GLY A 70 -14.35 1.78 2.57
N LEU A 71 -13.29 1.74 3.39
CA LEU A 71 -12.97 2.81 4.34
C LEU A 71 -12.62 4.13 3.66
N ILE A 72 -11.83 4.13 2.59
CA ILE A 72 -11.48 5.36 1.88
C ILE A 72 -12.71 5.97 1.21
N VAL A 73 -13.58 5.16 0.59
CA VAL A 73 -14.86 5.60 -0.01
C VAL A 73 -15.80 6.17 1.05
N LEU A 74 -15.98 5.45 2.16
CA LEU A 74 -16.80 5.94 3.28
C LEU A 74 -16.23 7.24 3.87
N SER A 75 -14.91 7.43 3.86
CA SER A 75 -14.28 8.67 4.33
C SER A 75 -14.57 9.91 3.47
N MET A 76 -15.08 9.72 2.25
CA MET A 76 -15.55 10.79 1.36
C MET A 76 -16.98 11.22 1.65
N ARG A 77 -17.77 10.42 2.40
CA ARG A 77 -19.17 10.73 2.72
C ARG A 77 -19.32 11.95 3.66
N PRO A 78 -20.52 12.54 3.77
CA PRO A 78 -20.83 13.54 4.80
C PRO A 78 -20.58 13.00 6.21
N ASP A 79 -20.28 13.87 7.18
CA ASP A 79 -19.80 13.50 8.52
C ASP A 79 -20.67 12.47 9.25
N GLN A 80 -21.99 12.51 9.07
CA GLN A 80 -22.95 11.60 9.71
C GLN A 80 -22.82 10.13 9.30
N HIS A 81 -22.17 9.83 8.17
CA HIS A 81 -21.98 8.46 7.66
C HIS A 81 -20.52 8.02 7.62
N ARG A 82 -19.62 8.79 8.26
CA ARG A 82 -18.19 8.47 8.26
C ARG A 82 -17.88 7.38 9.29
N PRO A 83 -16.92 6.49 9.00
CA PRO A 83 -16.44 5.53 9.99
C PRO A 83 -15.89 6.29 11.21
N PRO A 84 -15.96 5.67 12.41
CA PRO A 84 -15.36 6.25 13.61
C PRO A 84 -13.92 6.62 13.35
N ALA A 85 -13.52 7.80 13.82
CA ALA A 85 -12.22 8.34 13.47
C ALA A 85 -11.09 7.37 13.86
N TRP A 86 -11.20 6.68 15.01
CA TRP A 86 -10.18 5.74 15.48
C TRP A 86 -9.97 4.58 14.49
N VAL A 87 -11.03 4.09 13.83
CA VAL A 87 -10.94 3.04 12.80
C VAL A 87 -10.10 3.54 11.63
N MET A 88 -10.39 4.75 11.14
CA MET A 88 -9.65 5.34 10.03
C MET A 88 -8.17 5.55 10.38
N THR A 89 -7.88 5.96 11.61
CA THR A 89 -6.51 6.16 12.11
C THR A 89 -5.75 4.85 12.22
N ALA A 90 -6.33 3.84 12.88
CA ALA A 90 -5.71 2.53 13.03
C ALA A 90 -5.45 1.89 11.66
N TYR A 91 -6.45 1.89 10.78
CA TYR A 91 -6.30 1.35 9.43
C TYR A 91 -5.22 2.08 8.64
N SER A 92 -5.21 3.42 8.64
CA SER A 92 -4.21 4.19 7.89
C SER A 92 -2.79 3.94 8.42
N ALA A 93 -2.61 3.76 9.73
CA ALA A 93 -1.31 3.44 10.31
C ALA A 93 -0.84 2.02 9.91
N ILE A 94 -1.72 1.02 10.06
CA ILE A 94 -1.42 -0.38 9.70
C ILE A 94 -1.10 -0.46 8.21
N ALA A 95 -1.95 0.12 7.35
CA ALA A 95 -1.74 0.13 5.90
C ALA A 95 -0.41 0.82 5.53
N SER A 96 -0.10 1.96 6.17
CA SER A 96 1.16 2.66 5.94
C SER A 96 2.38 1.79 6.23
N ILE A 97 2.40 1.15 7.41
CA ILE A 97 3.50 0.28 7.83
C ILE A 97 3.61 -0.93 6.90
N MET A 98 2.50 -1.63 6.66
CA MET A 98 2.50 -2.87 5.87
C MET A 98 2.90 -2.63 4.41
N LEU A 99 2.37 -1.59 3.77
CA LEU A 99 2.70 -1.27 2.38
C LEU A 99 4.17 -0.84 2.24
N CYS A 100 4.67 0.02 3.13
CA CYS A 100 6.09 0.38 3.13
C CYS A 100 6.98 -0.83 3.39
N ALA A 101 6.65 -1.66 4.38
CA ALA A 101 7.42 -2.86 4.70
C ALA A 101 7.47 -3.83 3.49
N ARG A 102 6.34 -4.07 2.84
CA ARG A 102 6.25 -4.93 1.65
C ARG A 102 7.03 -4.38 0.46
N GLY A 103 6.91 -3.09 0.17
CA GLY A 103 7.66 -2.48 -0.94
C GLY A 103 9.16 -2.46 -0.67
N MET A 104 9.58 -2.08 0.54
CA MET A 104 11.00 -2.12 0.92
C MET A 104 11.55 -3.55 0.91
N SER A 105 10.79 -4.54 1.39
CA SER A 105 11.24 -5.94 1.36
C SER A 105 11.42 -6.43 -0.08
N GLY A 106 10.54 -6.06 -1.01
CA GLY A 106 10.66 -6.43 -2.41
C GLY A 106 11.87 -5.81 -3.10
N LEU A 107 12.15 -4.52 -2.84
CA LEU A 107 13.36 -3.85 -3.34
C LEU A 107 14.63 -4.53 -2.81
N ILE A 108 14.66 -4.85 -1.51
CA ILE A 108 15.80 -5.55 -0.90
C ILE A 108 15.95 -6.96 -1.50
N ASP A 109 14.85 -7.70 -1.67
CA ASP A 109 14.84 -9.04 -2.25
C ASP A 109 15.42 -9.03 -3.67
N THR A 110 14.95 -8.12 -4.51
CA THR A 110 15.38 -7.97 -5.90
C THR A 110 16.86 -7.56 -5.95
N TRP A 111 17.27 -6.58 -5.15
CA TRP A 111 18.65 -6.12 -5.10
C TRP A 111 19.63 -7.22 -4.65
N LEU A 112 19.26 -8.04 -3.66
CA LEU A 112 20.08 -9.17 -3.21
C LEU A 112 20.30 -10.23 -4.30
N ARG A 113 19.30 -10.45 -5.15
CA ARG A 113 19.40 -11.36 -6.30
C ARG A 113 20.25 -10.78 -7.42
N GLU A 114 20.03 -9.52 -7.77
CA GLU A 114 20.78 -8.84 -8.83
C GLU A 114 22.28 -8.73 -8.52
N THR A 115 22.64 -8.53 -7.25
CA THR A 115 24.04 -8.44 -6.80
C THR A 115 24.72 -9.80 -6.62
N GLY A 116 23.98 -10.91 -6.66
CA GLY A 116 24.49 -12.25 -6.35
C GLY A 116 24.88 -12.43 -4.87
N LEU A 117 24.51 -11.50 -3.98
CA LEU A 117 24.74 -11.65 -2.53
C LEU A 117 23.86 -12.75 -1.94
N ALA A 118 22.65 -12.93 -2.48
CA ALA A 118 21.79 -14.07 -2.20
C ALA A 118 20.96 -14.40 -3.45
N ASP A 119 21.31 -15.48 -4.15
CA ASP A 119 20.66 -15.93 -5.40
C ASP A 119 19.14 -16.14 -5.27
N ARG A 120 18.67 -16.33 -4.04
CA ARG A 120 17.25 -16.52 -3.69
C ARG A 120 16.61 -15.36 -2.93
N GLY A 121 17.33 -14.25 -2.75
CA GLY A 121 16.86 -13.10 -1.98
C GLY A 121 16.47 -13.45 -0.53
N ILE A 122 15.65 -12.59 0.08
CA ILE A 122 15.03 -12.84 1.39
C ILE A 122 13.81 -13.76 1.32
N SER A 123 13.17 -13.84 0.14
CA SER A 123 11.97 -14.64 -0.11
C SER A 123 12.27 -16.12 -0.31
N GLY A 124 13.51 -16.48 -0.62
CA GLY A 124 13.91 -17.86 -0.87
C GLY A 124 13.53 -18.40 -2.26
N LEU A 125 12.83 -17.61 -3.07
CA LEU A 125 12.35 -18.01 -4.41
C LEU A 125 13.46 -17.87 -5.46
N THR A 126 13.28 -18.34 -6.68
CA THR A 126 14.13 -18.00 -7.86
C THR A 126 13.36 -17.12 -8.84
N TYR A 127 14.03 -16.49 -9.82
CA TYR A 127 13.33 -15.77 -10.88
C TYR A 127 12.35 -16.66 -11.66
N GLN A 128 12.73 -17.91 -11.94
CA GLN A 128 11.83 -18.90 -12.55
C GLN A 128 10.53 -19.09 -11.74
N GLN A 129 10.62 -19.07 -10.40
CA GLN A 129 9.45 -19.23 -9.54
C GLN A 129 8.59 -17.96 -9.50
N ILE A 130 9.21 -16.79 -9.56
CA ILE A 130 8.54 -15.48 -9.49
C ILE A 130 7.92 -15.09 -10.83
N TYR A 131 8.71 -15.13 -11.91
CA TYR A 131 8.35 -14.60 -13.24
C TYR A 131 8.06 -15.67 -14.29
N GLY A 132 8.37 -16.95 -14.00
CA GLY A 132 8.27 -18.03 -14.98
C GLY A 132 9.46 -18.10 -15.95
N VAL A 133 10.44 -17.21 -15.80
CA VAL A 133 11.66 -17.19 -16.62
C VAL A 133 12.91 -17.18 -15.72
N ALA A 134 13.94 -17.92 -16.13
CA ALA A 134 15.17 -18.06 -15.35
C ALA A 134 16.01 -16.77 -15.38
N ASP A 135 16.05 -16.12 -16.54
CA ASP A 135 16.87 -14.94 -16.82
C ASP A 135 15.96 -13.80 -17.31
N PRO A 136 15.23 -13.12 -16.39
CA PRO A 136 14.32 -12.04 -16.76
C PRO A 136 15.08 -10.88 -17.39
N ASN A 137 14.50 -10.28 -18.43
CA ASN A 137 15.10 -9.11 -19.05
C ASN A 137 15.07 -7.87 -18.14
N THR A 138 15.79 -6.82 -18.55
CA THR A 138 15.88 -5.56 -17.81
C THR A 138 14.51 -4.88 -17.60
N GLU A 139 13.57 -5.04 -18.55
CA GLU A 139 12.23 -4.46 -18.43
C GLU A 139 11.42 -5.13 -17.31
N THR A 140 11.50 -6.45 -17.18
CA THR A 140 10.86 -7.24 -16.12
C THR A 140 11.40 -6.85 -14.74
N LEU A 141 12.72 -6.67 -14.63
CA LEU A 141 13.34 -6.21 -13.38
C LEU A 141 12.88 -4.78 -13.01
N TRP A 142 12.87 -3.85 -13.97
CA TRP A 142 12.34 -2.50 -13.75
C TRP A 142 10.87 -2.50 -13.36
N ALA A 143 10.05 -3.33 -13.99
CA ALA A 143 8.64 -3.49 -13.63
C ALA A 143 8.47 -3.94 -12.17
N SER A 144 9.29 -4.87 -11.70
CA SER A 144 9.32 -5.30 -10.30
C SER A 144 9.69 -4.16 -9.36
N HIS A 145 10.76 -3.41 -9.65
CA HIS A 145 11.15 -2.25 -8.85
C HIS A 145 10.04 -1.19 -8.79
N LEU A 146 9.39 -0.91 -9.92
CA LEU A 146 8.29 0.04 -10.00
C LEU A 146 7.06 -0.43 -9.20
N MET A 147 6.76 -1.72 -9.20
CA MET A 147 5.70 -2.29 -8.36
C MET A 147 6.01 -2.06 -6.88
N ASP A 148 7.23 -2.35 -6.43
CA ASP A 148 7.62 -2.18 -5.03
C ASP A 148 7.65 -0.71 -4.61
N ILE A 149 8.12 0.19 -5.48
CA ILE A 149 8.04 1.64 -5.26
C ILE A 149 6.57 2.08 -5.15
N ASN A 150 5.68 1.50 -5.95
CA ASN A 150 4.25 1.82 -5.89
C ASN A 150 3.61 1.38 -4.57
N PHE A 151 4.03 0.25 -3.98
CA PHE A 151 3.67 -0.12 -2.61
C PHE A 151 4.12 0.94 -1.60
N ILE A 152 5.38 1.38 -1.67
CA ILE A 152 5.91 2.44 -0.78
C ILE A 152 5.12 3.75 -0.94
N ALA A 153 4.81 4.14 -2.19
CA ALA A 153 4.01 5.33 -2.47
C ALA A 153 2.62 5.25 -1.81
N GLY A 154 1.95 4.10 -1.90
CA GLY A 154 0.71 3.84 -1.17
C GLY A 154 0.89 3.96 0.35
N GLY A 155 1.95 3.36 0.89
CA GLY A 155 2.27 3.44 2.31
C GLY A 155 2.47 4.88 2.80
N ILE A 156 3.15 5.72 2.01
CA ILE A 156 3.33 7.15 2.29
C ILE A 156 1.97 7.88 2.26
N LEU A 157 1.13 7.64 1.27
CA LEU A 157 -0.20 8.26 1.16
C LEU A 157 -1.08 7.95 2.40
N PHE A 158 -1.10 6.69 2.83
CA PHE A 158 -1.82 6.29 4.05
C PHE A 158 -1.18 6.86 5.32
N GLY A 159 0.15 6.98 5.37
CA GLY A 159 0.87 7.66 6.46
C GLY A 159 0.51 9.14 6.58
N LEU A 160 0.39 9.84 5.45
CA LEU A 160 -0.08 11.24 5.41
C LEU A 160 -1.53 11.37 5.89
N LEU A 161 -2.41 10.42 5.53
CA LEU A 161 -3.78 10.37 6.04
C LEU A 161 -3.82 10.16 7.57
N PHE A 162 -2.92 9.34 8.11
CA PHE A 162 -2.76 9.14 9.56
C PHE A 162 -2.32 10.44 10.25
N ILE A 163 -1.20 11.04 9.82
CA ILE A 163 -0.61 12.24 10.43
C ILE A 163 -1.60 13.42 10.40
N THR A 164 -2.28 13.64 9.27
CA THR A 164 -3.23 14.75 9.14
C THR A 164 -4.45 14.60 10.05
N ARG A 165 -4.89 13.37 10.33
CA ARG A 165 -6.01 13.09 11.25
C ARG A 165 -5.60 13.17 12.70
N ASP A 166 -4.43 12.67 13.06
CA ASP A 166 -3.94 12.71 14.44
C ASP A 166 -3.76 14.17 14.92
N ARG A 167 -3.12 15.00 14.09
CA ARG A 167 -2.99 16.44 14.33
C ARG A 167 -4.32 17.19 14.46
N ALA A 168 -5.39 16.70 13.81
CA ALA A 168 -6.72 17.29 13.94
C ALA A 168 -7.40 16.94 15.27
N ARG A 169 -7.05 15.82 15.90
CA ARG A 169 -7.55 15.43 17.23
C ARG A 169 -6.79 16.06 18.39
N ALA A 170 -5.51 16.37 18.21
CA ALA A 170 -4.70 17.01 19.25
C ALA A 170 -5.14 18.46 19.52
N ALA A 171 -5.50 19.22 18.48
CA ALA A 171 -5.81 20.65 18.60
C ALA A 171 -6.98 21.02 19.56
N PRO A 172 -8.11 20.27 19.62
CA PRO A 172 -9.17 20.54 20.60
C PRO A 172 -8.81 20.21 22.05
N ARG A 173 -7.85 19.30 22.28
CA ARG A 173 -7.45 18.88 23.64
C ARG A 173 -6.56 19.93 24.31
N GLU A 174 -5.66 20.55 23.56
CA GLU A 174 -4.79 21.63 24.07
C GLU A 174 -5.61 22.87 24.45
N ALA A 175 -6.59 23.27 23.62
CA ALA A 175 -7.46 24.43 23.91
C ALA A 175 -8.37 24.24 25.13
N ARG A 176 -8.68 22.99 25.50
CA ARG A 176 -9.50 22.68 26.69
C ARG A 176 -8.66 22.61 27.96
N ALA A 177 -7.39 22.20 27.87
CA ALA A 177 -6.45 22.19 28.98
C ALA A 177 -6.01 23.60 29.40
N THR A 178 -5.92 24.55 28.45
CA THR A 178 -5.60 25.96 28.75
C THR A 178 -6.75 26.72 29.43
N HIS A 179 -7.97 26.19 29.38
CA HIS A 179 -9.16 26.87 29.92
C HIS A 179 -9.55 26.41 31.32
N SER A 180 -8.97 25.31 31.83
CA SER A 180 -9.28 24.75 33.16
C SER A 180 -8.27 25.16 34.24
N THR A 181 -7.35 26.08 33.94
CA THR A 181 -6.31 26.57 34.87
C THR A 181 -6.60 27.97 35.42
N HIS A 182 -7.85 28.43 35.38
CA HIS A 182 -8.29 29.70 35.95
C HIS A 182 -9.47 29.52 36.89
#